data_AF-G7KPK0-F1
#
_entry.id   AF-G7KPK0-F1
#
_cell.length_a   1.000
_cell.length_b   1.000
_cell.length_c   1.000
_cell.angle_alpha   90.00
_cell.angle_beta   90.00
_cell.angle_gamma   90.00
#
_symmetry.space_group_name_H-M   'P 1'
#
loop_
_entity.id
_entity.type
_entity.pdbx_description
1 polymer ?
#
loop_
_entity_poly.entity_id
_entity_poly.type
_entity_poly.pdbx_seq_one_letter_code
_entity_poly.pdbx_strand_id
1 'polypeptide(L)'
;MATQNPTTLKKIILLTILLACKVRDTTAFGFGPFGRVTVTIINEVIAPDLKTITVHCKSQDDDLGFHTLLFGGSYAFSFKPKFLTRNTLFFCGFTWPENPYRHYLDIYDYKHDNCENCTWHINKSGGCLNDHKCGFWKDVELIDEYNNSKWTQTKGLDEIGRANPPTF
;
A
#
# COMPACT_ATOMS: atom_id res chain seq x y z
N MET A 1 -59.29 -10.38 16.35
CA MET A 1 -57.83 -10.34 16.11
C MET A 1 -57.51 -11.19 14.90
N ALA A 2 -57.08 -10.59 13.78
CA ALA A 2 -56.65 -11.35 12.61
C ALA A 2 -55.19 -11.79 12.80
N THR A 3 -54.94 -13.10 12.86
CA THR A 3 -53.60 -13.67 12.91
C THR A 3 -53.00 -13.66 11.50
N GLN A 4 -51.87 -12.97 11.32
CA GLN A 4 -51.19 -12.94 10.02
C GLN A 4 -50.56 -14.30 9.74
N ASN A 5 -50.78 -14.83 8.55
CA ASN A 5 -50.20 -16.11 8.15
C ASN A 5 -48.67 -15.95 7.92
N PRO A 6 -47.88 -17.02 8.08
CA PRO A 6 -46.41 -16.93 7.99
C PRO A 6 -45.90 -16.59 6.58
N THR A 7 -46.67 -16.90 5.53
CA THR A 7 -46.31 -16.59 4.13
C THR A 7 -46.53 -15.11 3.79
N THR A 8 -47.57 -14.50 4.33
CA THR A 8 -47.90 -13.08 4.22
C THR A 8 -46.90 -12.27 5.03
N LEU A 9 -46.49 -12.73 6.21
CA LEU A 9 -45.42 -12.09 6.99
C LEU A 9 -44.08 -12.08 6.22
N LYS A 10 -43.69 -13.20 5.60
CA LYS A 10 -42.47 -13.27 4.76
C LYS A 10 -42.55 -12.35 3.55
N LYS A 11 -43.71 -12.27 2.88
CA LYS A 11 -43.93 -11.36 1.75
C LYS A 11 -43.87 -9.89 2.17
N ILE A 12 -44.42 -9.54 3.33
CA ILE A 12 -44.33 -8.19 3.90
C ILE A 12 -42.89 -7.84 4.23
N ILE A 13 -42.13 -8.75 4.87
CA ILE A 13 -40.71 -8.54 5.18
C ILE A 13 -39.89 -8.36 3.89
N LEU A 14 -40.12 -9.17 2.86
CA LEU A 14 -39.43 -9.03 1.57
C LEU A 14 -39.78 -7.69 0.90
N LEU A 15 -41.05 -7.28 0.95
CA LEU A 15 -41.51 -6.02 0.37
C LEU A 15 -40.95 -4.80 1.11
N THR A 16 -40.82 -4.85 2.45
CA THR A 16 -40.20 -3.78 3.23
C THR A 16 -38.70 -3.67 2.98
N ILE A 17 -37.98 -4.79 2.81
CA ILE A 17 -36.56 -4.78 2.40
C ILE A 17 -36.40 -4.15 1.01
N LEU A 18 -37.27 -4.49 0.05
CA LEU A 18 -37.25 -3.92 -1.30
C LEU A 18 -37.61 -2.41 -1.32
N LEU A 19 -38.56 -1.97 -0.49
CA LEU A 19 -38.91 -0.54 -0.37
C LEU A 19 -37.86 0.26 0.41
N ALA A 20 -37.20 -0.33 1.41
CA ALA A 20 -36.07 0.28 2.09
C ALA A 20 -34.83 0.40 1.19
N CYS A 21 -34.78 -0.35 0.08
CA CYS A 21 -33.74 -0.30 -0.95
C CYS A 21 -34.03 0.71 -2.08
N LYS A 22 -34.97 1.65 -1.90
CA LYS A 22 -35.01 2.86 -2.72
C LYS A 22 -33.83 3.75 -2.30
N VAL A 23 -32.66 3.43 -2.84
CA VAL A 23 -31.44 4.24 -2.74
C VAL A 23 -31.80 5.67 -3.07
N ARG A 24 -31.57 6.58 -2.12
CA ARG A 24 -31.59 8.01 -2.40
C ARG A 24 -30.35 8.30 -3.24
N ASP A 25 -30.52 8.39 -4.55
CA ASP A 25 -29.52 8.97 -5.44
C ASP A 25 -29.39 10.45 -5.10
N THR A 26 -28.60 10.73 -4.07
CA THR A 26 -28.18 12.09 -3.72
C THR A 26 -26.82 12.23 -4.37
N THR A 27 -26.74 13.09 -5.39
CA THR A 27 -25.52 13.42 -6.12
C THR A 27 -24.41 13.82 -5.15
N ALA A 28 -23.45 12.93 -4.93
CA ALA A 28 -22.19 13.21 -4.27
C ALA A 28 -21.07 12.73 -5.20
N PHE A 29 -20.17 13.65 -5.56
CA PHE A 29 -18.96 13.37 -6.34
C PHE A 29 -18.21 12.15 -5.77
N GLY A 30 -17.97 11.13 -6.60
CA GLY A 30 -16.78 10.27 -6.56
C GLY A 30 -16.44 9.41 -5.33
N PHE A 31 -17.34 9.16 -4.36
CA PHE A 31 -17.00 8.32 -3.19
C PHE A 31 -17.89 7.08 -3.08
N GLY A 32 -18.14 6.42 -4.22
CA GLY A 32 -18.93 5.20 -4.26
C GLY A 32 -18.12 3.94 -3.88
N PRO A 33 -18.74 2.91 -3.30
CA PRO A 33 -18.11 1.61 -2.94
C PRO A 33 -17.51 0.81 -4.13
N PHE A 34 -17.55 1.37 -5.33
CA PHE A 34 -17.11 0.76 -6.58
C PHE A 34 -16.10 1.62 -7.36
N GLY A 35 -15.65 2.73 -6.77
CA GLY A 35 -14.65 3.62 -7.36
C GLY A 35 -13.36 2.86 -7.68
N ARG A 36 -12.78 3.13 -8.85
CA ARG A 36 -11.46 2.61 -9.22
C ARG A 36 -10.42 3.55 -8.61
N VAL A 37 -9.50 2.99 -7.85
CA VAL A 37 -8.33 3.71 -7.35
C VAL A 37 -7.18 3.49 -8.32
N THR A 38 -6.47 4.56 -8.65
CA THR A 38 -5.22 4.54 -9.42
C THR A 38 -4.11 5.12 -8.56
N VAL A 39 -3.07 4.33 -8.33
CA VAL A 39 -1.85 4.79 -7.67
C VAL A 39 -0.83 5.08 -8.74
N THR A 40 -0.21 6.26 -8.69
CA THR A 40 0.92 6.66 -9.54
C THR A 40 2.11 6.96 -8.65
N ILE A 41 3.25 6.36 -8.92
CA ILE A 41 4.50 6.55 -8.17
C ILE A 41 5.48 7.25 -9.11
N ILE A 42 6.01 8.39 -8.69
CA ILE A 42 6.93 9.23 -9.45
C ILE A 42 8.27 9.26 -8.73
N ASN A 43 9.36 8.98 -9.46
CA ASN A 43 10.71 9.05 -8.92
C ASN A 43 11.25 10.48 -8.95
N GLU A 44 11.42 11.09 -7.78
CA GLU A 44 12.05 12.40 -7.58
C GLU A 44 13.28 12.32 -6.67
N VAL A 45 13.94 11.15 -6.63
CA VAL A 45 15.16 10.96 -5.83
C VAL A 45 16.31 11.73 -6.48
N ILE A 46 16.54 12.98 -6.04
CA ILE A 46 17.63 13.83 -6.51
C ILE A 46 18.98 13.33 -5.95
N ALA A 47 19.89 12.97 -6.84
CA ALA A 47 21.28 12.65 -6.52
C ALA A 47 22.22 13.18 -7.62
N PRO A 48 23.55 13.21 -7.39
CA PRO A 48 24.51 13.72 -8.37
C PRO A 48 24.43 13.02 -9.73
N ASP A 49 24.07 11.73 -9.75
CA ASP A 49 23.95 10.90 -10.95
C ASP A 49 22.50 10.54 -11.29
N LEU A 50 22.26 10.11 -12.54
CA LEU A 50 20.97 9.63 -13.05
C LEU A 50 20.48 8.40 -12.27
N LYS A 51 19.78 8.63 -11.16
CA LYS A 51 19.26 7.56 -10.31
C LYS A 51 18.05 6.89 -10.93
N THR A 52 18.19 5.59 -11.10
CA THR A 52 17.07 4.68 -11.21
C THR A 52 16.67 4.21 -9.82
N ILE A 53 15.38 4.23 -9.51
CA ILE A 53 14.83 3.49 -8.37
C ILE A 53 14.16 2.22 -8.87
N THR A 54 14.26 1.15 -8.09
CA THR A 54 13.46 -0.06 -8.29
C THR A 54 12.36 -0.07 -7.26
N VAL A 55 11.12 -0.23 -7.71
CA VAL A 55 9.92 -0.30 -6.90
C VAL A 55 9.31 -1.69 -6.99
N HIS A 56 8.92 -2.26 -5.86
CA HIS A 56 8.17 -3.51 -5.79
C HIS A 56 6.95 -3.33 -4.90
N CYS A 57 5.76 -3.41 -5.48
CA CYS A 57 4.51 -3.21 -4.75
C CYS A 57 3.74 -4.53 -4.61
N LYS A 58 3.11 -4.73 -3.45
CA LYS A 58 2.24 -5.87 -3.18
C LYS A 58 1.03 -5.46 -2.34
N SER A 59 -0.03 -6.24 -2.43
CA SER A 59 -1.13 -6.28 -1.47
C SER A 59 -1.17 -7.66 -0.79
N GLN A 60 -2.19 -7.91 0.02
CA GLN A 60 -2.45 -9.26 0.53
C GLN A 60 -2.75 -10.27 -0.60
N ASP A 61 -3.36 -9.82 -1.70
CA ASP A 61 -3.90 -10.69 -2.74
C ASP A 61 -3.06 -10.65 -4.04
N ASP A 62 -2.30 -9.57 -4.26
CA ASP A 62 -1.65 -9.27 -5.52
C ASP A 62 -0.17 -8.94 -5.33
N ASP A 63 0.69 -9.53 -6.16
CA ASP A 63 2.08 -9.13 -6.31
C ASP A 63 2.23 -8.40 -7.66
N LEU A 64 2.54 -7.11 -7.62
CA LEU A 64 2.63 -6.28 -8.82
C LEU A 64 4.01 -6.32 -9.48
N GLY A 65 4.96 -7.06 -8.90
CA GLY A 65 6.31 -7.24 -9.43
C GLY A 65 7.20 -5.99 -9.31
N PHE A 66 8.40 -6.12 -9.86
CA PHE A 66 9.43 -5.09 -9.83
C PHE A 66 9.33 -4.17 -11.05
N HIS A 67 9.50 -2.87 -10.84
CA HIS A 67 9.57 -1.86 -11.89
C HIS A 67 10.75 -0.94 -11.64
N THR A 68 11.46 -0.54 -12.69
CA THR A 68 12.60 0.39 -12.59
C THR A 68 12.21 1.73 -13.19
N LEU A 69 12.36 2.80 -12.41
CA LEU A 69 11.98 4.16 -12.77
C LEU A 69 13.22 5.04 -12.85
N LEU A 70 13.44 5.66 -14.01
CA LEU A 70 14.41 6.74 -14.15
C LEU A 70 13.96 7.96 -13.33
N PHE A 71 14.87 8.90 -13.05
CA PHE A 71 14.49 10.18 -12.47
C PHE A 71 13.41 10.88 -13.32
N GLY A 72 12.34 11.36 -12.69
CA GLY A 72 11.14 11.90 -13.33
C GLY A 72 10.21 10.86 -13.97
N GLY A 73 10.62 9.58 -14.01
CA GLY A 73 9.79 8.48 -14.50
C GLY A 73 8.73 8.05 -13.49
N SER A 74 7.70 7.36 -13.98
CA SER A 74 6.56 6.94 -13.17
C SER A 74 6.10 5.52 -13.43
N TYR A 75 5.55 4.87 -12.40
CA TYR A 75 4.82 3.61 -12.49
C TYR A 75 3.41 3.78 -11.93
N ALA A 76 2.41 3.25 -12.61
CA ALA A 76 1.02 3.36 -12.18
C ALA A 76 0.27 2.03 -12.29
N PHE A 77 -0.64 1.80 -11.37
CA PHE A 77 -1.54 0.65 -11.37
C PHE A 77 -2.90 1.06 -10.81
N SER A 78 -3.95 0.34 -11.24
CA SER A 78 -5.32 0.60 -10.80
C SER A 78 -5.97 -0.67 -10.25
N PHE A 79 -6.80 -0.50 -9.24
CA PHE A 79 -7.54 -1.57 -8.60
C PHE A 79 -8.91 -1.08 -8.11
N LYS A 80 -9.75 -2.01 -7.67
CA LYS A 80 -11.01 -1.70 -6.98
C LYS A 80 -10.88 -2.13 -5.53
N PRO A 81 -10.96 -1.20 -4.56
CA PRO A 81 -10.85 -1.58 -3.16
C PRO A 81 -11.98 -2.52 -2.73
N LYS A 82 -11.69 -3.46 -1.83
CA LYS A 82 -12.67 -4.40 -1.29
C LYS A 82 -13.57 -3.68 -0.28
N PHE A 83 -14.69 -3.11 -0.75
CA PHE A 83 -15.60 -2.31 0.08
C PHE A 83 -16.22 -3.08 1.27
N LEU A 84 -16.47 -4.38 1.11
CA LEU A 84 -17.08 -5.20 2.17
C LEU A 84 -16.13 -5.42 3.35
N THR A 85 -14.86 -5.73 3.07
CA THR A 85 -13.85 -6.02 4.10
C THR A 85 -13.08 -4.79 4.55
N ARG A 86 -13.06 -3.71 3.74
CA ARG A 86 -12.43 -2.42 4.07
C ARG A 86 -10.97 -2.53 4.52
N ASN A 87 -10.23 -3.44 3.88
CA ASN A 87 -8.88 -3.82 4.30
C ASN A 87 -7.86 -3.84 3.14
N THR A 88 -8.20 -3.23 1.99
CA THR A 88 -7.25 -3.15 0.88
C THR A 88 -6.07 -2.27 1.28
N LEU A 89 -4.88 -2.86 1.28
CA LEU A 89 -3.60 -2.23 1.59
C LEU A 89 -2.61 -2.61 0.50
N PHE A 90 -1.96 -1.62 -0.09
CA PHE A 90 -0.79 -1.80 -0.93
C PHE A 90 0.43 -1.18 -0.25
N PHE A 91 1.51 -1.95 -0.17
CA PHE A 91 2.80 -1.48 0.32
C PHE A 91 3.85 -1.69 -0.76
N CYS A 92 4.81 -0.78 -0.83
CA CYS A 92 5.88 -0.82 -1.80
C CYS A 92 7.25 -0.74 -1.12
N GLY A 93 8.18 -1.55 -1.61
CA GLY A 93 9.61 -1.46 -1.30
C GLY A 93 10.34 -0.68 -2.39
N PHE A 94 11.31 0.13 -1.98
CA PHE A 94 12.10 0.99 -2.86
C PHE A 94 13.59 0.75 -2.62
N THR A 95 14.36 0.55 -3.69
CA THR A 95 15.83 0.41 -3.65
C THR A 95 16.48 1.24 -4.74
N TRP A 96 17.74 1.63 -4.54
CA TRP A 96 18.55 2.28 -5.58
C TRP A 96 20.06 2.04 -5.35
N PRO A 97 20.90 2.10 -6.40
CA PRO A 97 22.26 1.53 -6.36
C PRO A 97 23.19 2.03 -5.24
N GLU A 98 23.20 3.32 -4.91
CA GLU A 98 24.12 3.85 -3.87
C GLU A 98 23.53 3.80 -2.45
N ASN A 99 22.47 3.02 -2.22
CA ASN A 99 21.86 2.89 -0.92
C ASN A 99 21.67 1.40 -0.58
N PRO A 100 22.35 0.88 0.46
CA PRO A 100 22.29 -0.53 0.82
C PRO A 100 21.01 -0.87 1.61
N TYR A 101 20.03 0.02 1.61
CA TYR A 101 18.77 -0.16 2.31
C TYR A 101 17.61 -0.25 1.32
N ARG A 102 16.64 -1.09 1.68
CA ARG A 102 15.31 -1.08 1.11
C ARG A 102 14.39 -0.26 2.02
N HIS A 103 13.67 0.66 1.40
CA HIS A 103 12.77 1.57 2.11
C HIS A 103 11.33 1.19 1.81
N TYR A 104 10.44 1.31 2.79
CA TYR A 104 9.03 0.92 2.64
C TYR A 104 8.07 2.08 2.87
N LEU A 105 6.99 2.08 2.08
CA LEU A 105 5.80 2.91 2.30
C LEU A 105 4.54 2.09 2.06
N ASP A 106 3.50 2.39 2.84
CA ASP A 106 2.14 2.01 2.48
C ASP A 106 1.65 3.02 1.44
N ILE A 107 1.57 2.58 0.18
CA ILE A 107 1.24 3.45 -0.96
C ILE A 107 -0.28 3.69 -1.08
N TYR A 108 -1.07 2.83 -0.44
CA TYR A 108 -2.51 2.98 -0.29
C TYR A 108 -3.03 2.17 0.88
N ASP A 109 -3.74 2.80 1.80
CA ASP A 109 -4.53 2.14 2.85
C ASP A 109 -5.99 2.59 2.76
N TYR A 110 -6.90 1.65 2.47
CA TYR A 110 -8.33 1.90 2.37
C TYR A 110 -8.94 2.64 3.58
N LYS A 111 -8.40 2.43 4.79
CA LYS A 111 -8.93 3.04 6.01
C LYS A 111 -8.53 4.50 6.18
N HIS A 112 -7.41 4.90 5.57
CA HIS A 112 -6.78 6.20 5.83
C HIS A 112 -6.68 7.08 4.60
N ASP A 113 -6.68 6.50 3.40
CA ASP A 113 -6.50 7.22 2.15
C ASP A 113 -7.84 7.32 1.40
N ASN A 114 -8.28 8.58 1.25
CA ASN A 114 -9.51 8.91 0.54
C ASN A 114 -9.17 9.57 -0.82
N CYS A 115 -8.55 8.81 -1.72
CA CYS A 115 -8.19 9.25 -3.06
C CYS A 115 -8.61 8.23 -4.13
N GLU A 116 -9.16 8.72 -5.25
CA GLU A 116 -9.34 7.93 -6.48
C GLU A 116 -8.06 7.93 -7.32
N ASN A 117 -7.33 9.05 -7.33
CA ASN A 117 -6.01 9.17 -7.95
C ASN A 117 -5.03 9.54 -6.84
N CYS A 118 -4.15 8.59 -6.51
CA CYS A 118 -3.17 8.71 -5.44
C CYS A 118 -1.78 8.81 -6.07
N THR A 119 -1.27 10.03 -6.20
CA THR A 119 0.04 10.30 -6.79
C THR A 119 1.08 10.46 -5.69
N TRP A 120 2.09 9.60 -5.70
CA TRP A 120 3.19 9.61 -4.75
C TRP A 120 4.46 10.13 -5.42
N HIS A 121 5.02 11.20 -4.85
CA HIS A 121 6.31 11.74 -5.21
C HIS A 121 7.36 11.18 -4.25
N ILE A 122 8.25 10.34 -4.76
CA ILE A 122 9.24 9.63 -3.94
C ILE A 122 10.57 10.38 -3.97
N ASN A 123 11.11 10.69 -2.80
CA ASN A 123 12.39 11.36 -2.64
C ASN A 123 13.28 10.61 -1.63
N LYS A 124 14.48 11.12 -1.33
CA LYS A 124 15.43 10.46 -0.41
C LYS A 124 14.90 10.27 1.01
N SER A 125 14.01 11.16 1.46
CA SER A 125 13.49 11.17 2.84
C SER A 125 12.21 10.36 3.00
N GLY A 126 11.52 10.00 1.90
CA GLY A 126 10.24 9.31 1.95
C GLY A 126 9.39 9.62 0.73
N GLY A 127 8.12 9.90 0.96
CA GLY A 127 7.16 10.19 -0.11
C GLY A 127 6.11 11.22 0.28
N CYS A 128 5.58 11.91 -0.73
CA CYS A 128 4.45 12.82 -0.60
C CYS A 128 3.28 12.35 -1.46
N LEU A 129 2.13 12.11 -0.82
CA LEU A 129 0.88 11.80 -1.51
C LEU A 129 0.14 13.11 -1.88
N ASN A 130 -0.14 13.27 -3.17
CA ASN A 130 -0.87 14.38 -3.79
C ASN A 130 -0.40 15.75 -3.28
N ASP A 131 0.92 15.93 -3.14
CA ASP A 131 1.58 17.18 -2.68
C ASP A 131 1.13 17.72 -1.30
N HIS A 132 0.42 16.92 -0.50
CA HIS A 132 -0.19 17.39 0.74
C HIS A 132 0.14 16.52 1.95
N LYS A 133 0.25 15.20 1.77
CA LYS A 133 0.52 14.24 2.85
C LYS A 133 1.91 13.66 2.66
N CYS A 134 2.92 14.36 3.19
CA CYS A 134 4.31 13.91 3.18
C CYS A 134 4.64 13.11 4.44
N GLY A 135 5.40 12.03 4.26
CA GLY A 135 5.86 11.19 5.35
C GLY A 135 7.26 10.64 5.09
N PHE A 136 7.96 10.35 6.18
CA PHE A 136 9.20 9.59 6.12
C PHE A 136 8.92 8.13 5.76
N TRP A 137 9.98 7.41 5.40
CA TRP A 137 9.95 5.95 5.25
C TRP A 137 9.31 5.29 6.48
N LYS A 138 8.38 4.37 6.24
CA LYS A 138 7.71 3.61 7.31
C LYS A 138 8.67 2.62 7.94
N ASP A 139 9.51 2.00 7.12
CA ASP A 139 10.55 1.07 7.55
C ASP A 139 11.75 1.12 6.59
N VAL A 140 12.92 0.74 7.10
CA VAL A 140 14.19 0.75 6.38
C VAL A 140 14.98 -0.50 6.75
N GLU A 141 15.21 -1.37 5.79
CA GLU A 141 15.90 -2.64 5.97
C GLU A 141 17.25 -2.64 5.27
N LEU A 142 18.31 -3.08 5.94
CA LEU A 142 19.60 -3.37 5.29
C LEU A 142 19.45 -4.58 4.38
N ILE A 143 19.95 -4.49 3.15
CA ILE A 143 19.96 -5.59 2.18
C ILE A 143 21.38 -6.05 1.86
N ASP A 144 21.54 -7.33 1.52
CA ASP A 144 22.78 -7.89 1.00
C ASP A 144 22.92 -7.70 -0.52
N GLU A 145 24.03 -8.19 -1.10
CA GLU A 145 24.30 -8.13 -2.55
C GLU A 145 23.29 -8.90 -3.41
N TYR A 146 22.51 -9.80 -2.81
CA TYR A 146 21.44 -10.58 -3.45
C TYR A 146 20.05 -10.00 -3.17
N ASN A 147 19.97 -8.78 -2.61
CA ASN A 147 18.72 -8.11 -2.25
C ASN A 147 17.90 -8.91 -1.21
N ASN A 148 18.54 -9.70 -0.35
CA ASN A 148 17.89 -10.31 0.82
C ASN A 148 18.04 -9.40 2.03
N SER A 149 17.05 -9.44 2.94
CA SER A 149 17.12 -8.69 4.19
C SER A 149 18.28 -9.21 5.06
N LYS A 150 19.21 -8.34 5.40
CA LYS A 150 20.28 -8.61 6.36
C LYS A 150 19.79 -8.31 7.78
N TRP A 151 18.66 -8.90 8.18
CA TRP A 151 18.34 -8.95 9.59
C TRP A 151 19.45 -9.75 10.25
N THR A 152 20.21 -9.13 11.15
CA THR A 152 21.13 -9.87 12.01
C THR A 152 20.28 -10.90 12.74
N GLN A 153 20.46 -12.16 12.36
CA GLN A 153 20.12 -13.27 13.21
C GLN A 153 20.88 -13.02 14.52
N THR A 154 20.26 -12.40 15.51
CA THR A 154 20.52 -12.76 16.90
C THR A 154 20.09 -14.21 17.02
N LYS A 155 20.93 -15.11 16.49
CA LYS A 155 21.09 -16.41 17.10
C LYS A 155 21.34 -16.12 18.57
N GLY A 156 20.69 -16.89 19.44
CA GLY A 156 20.96 -16.87 20.87
C GLY A 156 22.46 -16.81 21.14
N LEU A 157 22.79 -16.19 22.26
CA LEU A 157 24.11 -16.14 22.88
C LEU A 157 24.57 -17.55 23.26
N ASP A 158 24.78 -18.39 22.26
CA ASP A 158 25.00 -19.82 22.42
C ASP A 158 25.87 -20.26 21.23
N GLU A 159 27.18 -20.20 21.48
CA GLU A 159 28.25 -20.94 20.82
C GLU A 159 29.12 -20.26 19.74
N ILE A 160 30.43 -20.35 20.05
CA ILE A 160 31.65 -20.13 19.26
C ILE A 160 32.10 -18.65 19.20
N GLY A 161 33.11 -18.19 19.93
CA GLY A 161 34.30 -18.87 20.43
C GLY A 161 35.53 -18.08 19.96
N ARG A 162 36.32 -17.55 20.91
CA ARG A 162 37.63 -16.88 20.76
C ARG A 162 38.03 -16.41 19.35
N ALA A 163 37.97 -15.10 19.13
CA ALA A 163 39.00 -14.41 18.36
C ALA A 163 39.57 -13.31 19.25
N ASN A 164 40.88 -13.39 19.54
CA ASN A 164 41.61 -12.33 20.24
C ASN A 164 41.58 -11.04 19.38
N PRO A 165 41.57 -9.86 20.01
CA PRO A 165 41.71 -8.60 19.27
C PRO A 165 43.10 -8.50 18.63
N PRO A 166 43.23 -7.97 17.40
CA PRO A 166 44.52 -7.59 16.88
C PRO A 166 45.05 -6.41 17.71
N THR A 167 46.23 -6.60 18.28
CA THR A 167 47.04 -5.54 18.88
C THR A 167 47.55 -4.62 17.78
N PHE A 168 47.18 -3.34 17.84
CA PHE A 168 48.04 -2.21 17.45
C PHE A 168 47.69 -1.02 18.36
#